data_AF-A0AAD2X6T3-F1
#
_entry.id   AF-A0AAD2X6T3-F1
#
_cell.length_a   1.000
_cell.length_b   1.000
_cell.length_c   1.000
_cell.angle_alpha   90.00
_cell.angle_beta   90.00
_cell.angle_gamma   90.00
#
_symmetry.space_group_name_H-M   'P 1'
#
loop_
_entity.id
_entity.type
_entity.pdbx_description
1 polymer ?
#
loop_
_entity_poly.entity_id
_entity_poly.type
_entity_poly.pdbx_seq_one_letter_code
_entity_poly.pdbx_strand_id
1 'polypeptide(L)'
;MNTKLQLFCAILLYFAIKWNAVFAAGHDIGIQEATTKEIKSDLNIVYDAVTTRSTESGNVIQPNDLILPKLLLTFKGVGYPKANAQSRIALRKICDAPKNYTKEELETARQAYLDDDDVEKPEHGKRYTIKFFDHNPQKTFLLDYLNGKLVTHEVTARQLPDESACFTAHVLKNGKVAFKTIDNKWLSYPVMTPAPTWLTNFSVNGVTDELDEYVNRLELQKARTGAKAQTTNVLNLFGKFFIKSKRGTHANSYAEVLGYWLLNTKNNTFDGAGDPYYAEELSSVILIESVTKTTGIQQIETTAKRTSENKIYTLSGQRVFAEKLSDLPRGIYIVNGKKLLVQ
;
A
#
# COMPACT_ATOMS: atom_id res chain seq x y z
N MET A 1 -7.29 2.78 -26.31
CA MET A 1 -6.04 3.12 -25.60
C MET A 1 -6.29 4.41 -24.82
N ASN A 2 -6.22 4.39 -23.49
CA ASN A 2 -6.79 5.43 -22.63
C ASN A 2 -5.77 6.56 -22.37
N THR A 3 -5.92 7.67 -23.09
CA THR A 3 -5.03 8.85 -23.07
C THR A 3 -4.88 9.49 -21.69
N LYS A 4 -5.83 9.28 -20.77
CA LYS A 4 -5.73 9.77 -19.38
C LYS A 4 -4.66 9.04 -18.55
N LEU A 5 -4.39 7.76 -18.85
CA LEU A 5 -3.38 6.98 -18.12
C LEU A 5 -1.96 7.34 -18.56
N GLN A 6 -1.76 7.66 -19.84
CA GLN A 6 -0.47 8.14 -20.35
C GLN A 6 -0.13 9.54 -19.83
N LEU A 7 -1.14 10.42 -19.68
CA LEU A 7 -0.94 11.73 -19.06
C LEU A 7 -0.55 11.60 -17.57
N PHE A 8 -1.16 10.66 -16.85
CA PHE A 8 -0.83 10.38 -15.45
C PHE A 8 0.59 9.83 -15.26
N CYS A 9 1.03 8.93 -16.15
CA CYS A 9 2.41 8.41 -16.14
C CYS A 9 3.44 9.47 -16.56
N ALA A 10 3.12 10.34 -17.51
CA ALA A 10 4.02 11.42 -17.94
C ALA A 10 4.21 12.48 -16.83
N ILE A 11 3.16 12.78 -16.07
CA ILE A 11 3.23 13.69 -14.92
C ILE A 11 4.16 13.10 -13.83
N LEU A 12 4.00 11.81 -13.50
CA LEU A 12 4.85 11.14 -12.51
C LEU A 12 6.33 11.08 -12.95
N LEU A 13 6.60 10.84 -14.24
CA LEU A 13 7.97 10.84 -14.77
C LEU A 13 8.60 12.24 -14.77
N TYR A 14 7.83 13.29 -15.10
CA TYR A 14 8.32 14.67 -15.14
C TYR A 14 8.64 15.21 -13.74
N PHE A 15 7.90 14.78 -12.71
CA PHE A 15 8.18 15.12 -11.31
C PHE A 15 9.44 14.43 -10.76
N ALA A 16 9.71 13.18 -11.14
CA ALA A 16 10.94 12.49 -10.73
C ALA A 16 12.21 13.17 -11.27
N ILE A 17 12.16 13.73 -12.48
CA ILE A 17 13.29 14.41 -13.10
C ILE A 17 13.51 15.81 -12.51
N LYS A 18 12.43 16.58 -12.24
CA LYS A 18 12.56 17.93 -11.65
C LYS A 18 12.98 17.93 -10.18
N TRP A 19 12.60 16.93 -9.38
CA TRP A 19 13.02 16.87 -7.97
C TRP A 19 14.52 16.58 -7.80
N ASN A 20 15.16 15.84 -8.71
CA ASN A 20 16.61 15.62 -8.67
C ASN A 20 17.43 16.87 -9.07
N ALA A 21 16.87 17.75 -9.91
CA ALA A 21 17.58 18.95 -10.39
C ALA A 21 17.49 20.15 -9.43
N VAL A 22 16.43 20.23 -8.61
CA VAL A 22 16.18 21.40 -7.74
C VAL A 22 16.87 21.29 -6.36
N PHE A 23 17.32 20.10 -5.96
CA PHE A 23 18.02 19.90 -4.67
C PHE A 23 19.56 19.79 -4.78
N ALA A 24 20.13 19.98 -5.97
CA ALA A 24 21.59 20.11 -6.14
C ALA A 24 22.11 21.54 -5.96
N ALA A 25 21.24 22.51 -5.67
CA ALA A 25 21.63 23.91 -5.45
C ALA A 25 20.89 24.49 -4.25
N GLY A 26 21.51 24.42 -3.07
CA GLY A 26 20.98 25.14 -1.91
C GLY A 26 21.39 24.59 -0.54
N HIS A 27 22.69 24.51 -0.25
CA HIS A 27 23.23 24.80 1.08
C HIS A 27 24.76 24.79 1.03
N ASP A 28 25.35 25.97 0.80
CA ASP A 28 26.65 26.29 1.40
C ASP A 28 26.73 27.82 1.53
N ILE A 29 26.75 28.32 2.76
CA ILE A 29 27.09 29.71 3.08
C ILE A 29 28.47 29.66 3.71
N GLY A 30 29.48 29.95 2.89
CA GLY A 30 30.85 30.21 3.29
C GLY A 30 31.49 31.11 2.23
N ILE A 31 31.65 32.39 2.55
CA ILE A 31 32.27 33.40 1.69
C ILE A 31 33.77 33.11 1.55
N GLN A 32 34.29 32.99 0.32
CA GLN A 32 35.46 33.74 -0.16
C GLN A 32 35.76 33.55 -1.66
N GLU A 33 35.89 34.71 -2.31
CA GLU A 33 36.66 35.11 -3.50
C GLU A 33 36.49 34.46 -4.89
N ALA A 34 36.50 35.37 -5.87
CA ALA A 34 36.20 35.23 -7.27
C ALA A 34 37.21 34.39 -8.07
N THR A 35 36.72 33.66 -9.08
CA THR A 35 37.27 33.76 -10.43
C THR A 35 36.25 33.32 -11.48
N THR A 36 35.97 34.21 -12.42
CA THR A 36 35.15 34.01 -13.63
C THR A 36 35.78 32.98 -14.56
N LYS A 37 34.99 32.04 -15.10
CA LYS A 37 35.17 31.50 -16.45
C LYS A 37 33.84 30.99 -17.01
N GLU A 38 33.41 31.63 -18.10
CA GLU A 38 32.26 31.30 -18.92
C GLU A 38 32.39 29.90 -19.54
N ILE A 39 31.26 29.18 -19.66
CA ILE A 39 30.97 28.37 -20.85
C ILE A 39 29.54 28.69 -21.29
N LYS A 40 29.42 29.28 -22.48
CA LYS A 40 28.18 29.56 -23.20
C LYS A 40 27.53 28.26 -23.69
N SER A 41 26.20 28.20 -23.62
CA SER A 41 25.41 27.52 -24.65
C SER A 41 24.10 28.28 -24.86
N ASP A 42 23.95 28.78 -26.07
CA ASP A 42 22.87 29.63 -26.55
C ASP A 42 21.49 28.97 -26.46
N LEU A 43 20.56 29.60 -25.74
CA LEU A 43 19.13 29.53 -26.01
C LEU A 43 18.51 30.89 -25.67
N ASN A 44 18.30 31.66 -26.72
CA ASN A 44 17.73 32.99 -26.71
C ASN A 44 16.22 32.89 -26.36
N ILE A 45 15.87 33.03 -25.08
CA ILE A 45 14.48 33.36 -24.69
C ILE A 45 14.54 34.76 -24.10
N VAL A 46 14.16 35.74 -24.93
CA VAL A 46 13.88 37.11 -24.49
C VAL A 46 12.71 37.03 -23.52
N TYR A 47 12.99 37.00 -22.22
CA TYR A 47 12.04 37.38 -21.20
C TYR A 47 12.22 38.87 -20.96
N ASP A 48 11.31 39.64 -21.53
CA ASP A 48 11.18 41.06 -21.24
C ASP A 48 10.93 41.19 -19.74
N ALA A 49 11.89 41.78 -19.03
CA ALA A 49 11.86 41.95 -17.59
C ALA A 49 10.90 43.08 -17.22
N VAL A 50 9.60 42.86 -17.43
CA VAL A 50 8.59 43.63 -16.71
C VAL A 50 8.63 43.13 -15.27
N THR A 51 9.41 43.85 -14.47
CA THR A 51 9.47 43.69 -13.02
C THR A 51 8.14 44.14 -12.43
N THR A 52 7.09 43.33 -12.57
CA THR A 52 5.97 43.40 -11.65
C THR A 52 6.46 42.83 -10.33
N ARG A 53 6.82 43.70 -9.40
CA ARG A 53 6.92 43.33 -7.97
C ARG A 53 5.64 42.56 -7.64
N SER A 54 5.77 41.26 -7.39
CA SER A 54 4.65 40.44 -6.93
C SER A 54 4.20 41.00 -5.58
N THR A 55 3.06 41.66 -5.57
CA THR A 55 2.32 42.05 -4.38
C THR A 55 1.35 40.94 -3.95
N GLU A 56 1.54 39.70 -4.43
CA GLU A 56 0.79 38.57 -3.89
C GLU A 56 1.32 38.29 -2.49
N SER A 57 0.50 38.57 -1.48
CA SER A 57 0.81 38.20 -0.11
C SER A 57 1.15 36.71 -0.09
N GLY A 58 2.28 36.33 0.52
CA GLY A 58 2.75 34.93 0.60
C GLY A 58 1.79 33.97 1.31
N ASN A 59 0.59 34.45 1.65
CA ASN A 59 -0.46 33.73 2.34
C ASN A 59 -1.59 33.25 1.40
N VAL A 60 -1.56 33.57 0.11
CA VAL A 60 -2.53 33.06 -0.88
C VAL A 60 -2.13 31.66 -1.34
N ILE A 61 -3.09 30.73 -1.39
CA ILE A 61 -2.89 29.36 -1.90
C ILE A 61 -2.69 29.40 -3.42
N GLN A 62 -1.54 28.93 -3.88
CA GLN A 62 -1.23 28.80 -5.31
C GLN A 62 -1.68 27.45 -5.87
N PRO A 63 -1.93 27.31 -7.19
CA PRO A 63 -2.33 26.03 -7.79
C PRO A 63 -1.38 24.85 -7.49
N ASN A 64 -0.07 25.13 -7.39
CA ASN A 64 0.94 24.12 -7.08
C ASN A 64 0.87 23.62 -5.63
N ASP A 65 0.45 24.47 -4.68
CA ASP A 65 0.28 24.09 -3.26
C ASP A 65 -0.81 23.02 -3.10
N LEU A 66 -1.75 22.93 -4.04
CA LEU A 66 -2.88 21.99 -4.01
C LEU A 66 -2.56 20.60 -4.58
N ILE A 67 -1.42 20.41 -5.26
CA ILE A 67 -1.10 19.14 -5.96
C ILE A 67 -1.01 17.99 -4.95
N LEU A 68 -0.18 18.14 -3.92
CA LEU A 68 0.02 17.09 -2.90
C LEU A 68 -1.24 16.88 -2.05
N PRO A 69 -1.91 17.91 -1.50
CA PRO A 69 -3.19 17.77 -0.81
C PRO A 69 -4.25 17.00 -1.60
N LYS A 70 -4.43 17.33 -2.89
CA LYS A 70 -5.39 16.63 -3.75
C LYS A 70 -5.01 15.18 -3.97
N LEU A 71 -3.73 14.89 -4.18
CA LEU A 71 -3.22 13.52 -4.28
C LEU A 71 -3.48 12.74 -2.98
N LEU A 72 -3.16 13.32 -1.82
CA LEU A 72 -3.37 12.71 -0.50
C LEU A 72 -4.85 12.34 -0.25
N LEU A 73 -5.78 13.18 -0.72
CA LEU A 73 -7.22 12.93 -0.60
C LEU A 73 -7.74 11.79 -1.49
N THR A 74 -6.98 11.37 -2.51
CA THR A 74 -7.35 10.23 -3.38
C THR A 74 -7.18 8.89 -2.70
N PHE A 75 -6.24 8.77 -1.75
CA PHE A 75 -5.99 7.53 -1.03
C PHE A 75 -7.14 7.18 -0.06
N LYS A 76 -7.49 5.90 -0.02
CA LYS A 76 -8.63 5.33 0.71
C LYS A 76 -8.31 3.90 1.11
N GLY A 77 -9.04 3.35 2.06
CA GLY A 77 -8.84 1.99 2.52
C GLY A 77 -7.91 1.92 3.73
N VAL A 78 -7.60 0.69 4.13
CA VAL A 78 -6.72 0.35 5.25
C VAL A 78 -5.45 1.19 5.27
N GLY A 79 -5.17 1.81 6.43
CA GLY A 79 -3.99 2.66 6.67
C GLY A 79 -4.19 4.15 6.39
N TYR A 80 -5.24 4.52 5.67
CA TYR A 80 -5.54 5.93 5.39
C TYR A 80 -6.63 6.48 6.33
N PRO A 81 -6.66 7.80 6.60
CA PRO A 81 -7.71 8.40 7.41
C PRO A 81 -9.10 8.07 6.87
N LYS A 82 -10.02 7.73 7.77
CA LYS A 82 -11.39 7.31 7.42
C LYS A 82 -12.11 8.36 6.59
N ALA A 83 -13.12 7.93 5.84
CA ALA A 83 -13.90 8.83 4.98
C ALA A 83 -14.56 9.99 5.75
N ASN A 84 -14.93 9.76 7.00
CA ASN A 84 -15.55 10.72 7.91
C ASN A 84 -14.56 11.33 8.93
N ALA A 85 -13.26 11.07 8.81
CA ALA A 85 -12.25 11.67 9.68
C ALA A 85 -12.26 13.20 9.53
N GLN A 86 -12.21 13.93 10.65
CA GLN A 86 -12.33 15.39 10.63
C GLN A 86 -11.17 16.04 9.88
N SER A 87 -9.95 15.51 10.00
CA SER A 87 -8.78 15.98 9.24
C SER A 87 -8.99 15.88 7.73
N ARG A 88 -9.64 14.81 7.26
CA ARG A 88 -9.95 14.57 5.84
C ARG A 88 -10.96 15.58 5.33
N ILE A 89 -12.01 15.80 6.11
CA ILE A 89 -13.08 16.75 5.79
C ILE A 89 -12.50 18.16 5.73
N ALA A 90 -11.67 18.53 6.70
CA ALA A 90 -11.01 19.84 6.76
C ALA A 90 -10.09 20.06 5.54
N LEU A 91 -9.20 19.12 5.23
CA LEU A 91 -8.30 19.24 4.07
C LEU A 91 -9.06 19.33 2.75
N ARG A 92 -10.14 18.53 2.60
CA ARG A 92 -11.00 18.56 1.41
C ARG A 92 -11.68 19.92 1.25
N LYS A 93 -12.24 20.47 2.34
CA LYS A 93 -12.89 21.79 2.34
C LYS A 93 -11.97 22.89 1.80
N ILE A 94 -10.70 22.87 2.19
CA ILE A 94 -9.70 23.82 1.69
C ILE A 94 -9.40 23.56 0.20
N CYS A 95 -9.22 22.30 -0.20
CA CYS A 95 -8.93 21.95 -1.60
C CYS A 95 -10.07 22.30 -2.58
N ASP A 96 -11.32 22.26 -2.12
CA ASP A 96 -12.51 22.53 -2.92
C ASP A 96 -12.79 24.03 -3.04
N ALA A 97 -12.40 24.83 -2.05
CA ALA A 97 -12.63 26.28 -2.02
C ALA A 97 -11.39 27.09 -1.58
N PRO A 98 -10.24 26.97 -2.27
CA PRO A 98 -8.95 27.50 -1.80
C PRO A 98 -8.91 29.02 -1.65
N LYS A 99 -9.78 29.76 -2.34
CA LYS A 99 -9.87 31.24 -2.22
C LYS A 99 -10.36 31.72 -0.85
N ASN A 100 -10.99 30.84 -0.06
CA ASN A 100 -11.52 31.15 1.27
C ASN A 100 -10.53 30.85 2.40
N TYR A 101 -9.31 30.43 2.05
CA TYR A 101 -8.32 29.93 2.98
C TYR A 101 -6.93 30.48 2.67
N THR A 102 -6.10 30.42 3.69
CA THR A 102 -4.70 30.82 3.67
C THR A 102 -3.78 29.63 3.45
N LYS A 103 -2.54 29.92 3.03
CA LYS A 103 -1.50 28.89 2.89
C LYS A 103 -1.18 28.21 4.22
N GLU A 104 -1.16 28.95 5.32
CA GLU A 104 -0.93 28.41 6.66
C GLU A 104 -2.03 27.42 7.10
N GLU A 105 -3.30 27.74 6.81
CA GLU A 105 -4.42 26.84 7.08
C GLU A 105 -4.34 25.55 6.24
N LEU A 106 -3.91 25.65 4.98
CA LEU A 106 -3.68 24.49 4.12
C LEU A 106 -2.59 23.57 4.69
N GLU A 107 -1.45 24.13 5.10
CA GLU A 107 -0.34 23.35 5.66
C GLU A 107 -0.72 22.70 6.99
N THR A 108 -1.45 23.42 7.85
CA THR A 108 -1.97 22.89 9.11
C THR A 108 -2.95 21.75 8.89
N ALA A 109 -3.91 21.91 7.97
CA ALA A 109 -4.87 20.86 7.62
C ALA A 109 -4.19 19.65 6.97
N ARG A 110 -3.16 19.88 6.14
CA ARG A 110 -2.35 18.82 5.53
C ARG A 110 -1.61 18.02 6.59
N GLN A 111 -0.96 18.69 7.54
CA GLN A 111 -0.24 18.03 8.62
C GLN A 111 -1.20 17.25 9.53
N ALA A 112 -2.34 17.84 9.91
CA ALA A 112 -3.37 17.15 10.68
C ALA A 112 -3.88 15.89 9.98
N TYR A 113 -4.06 15.92 8.64
CA TYR A 113 -4.45 14.75 7.86
C TYR A 113 -3.35 13.67 7.78
N LEU A 114 -2.09 14.09 7.65
CA LEU A 114 -0.94 13.20 7.66
C LEU A 114 -0.73 12.55 9.02
N ASP A 115 -1.10 13.20 10.11
CA ASP A 115 -0.93 12.72 11.49
C ASP A 115 -2.15 11.99 12.05
N ASP A 116 -3.30 12.03 11.38
CA ASP A 116 -4.56 11.43 11.87
C ASP A 116 -4.46 9.91 12.17
N ASP A 117 -4.62 9.53 13.44
CA ASP A 117 -4.58 8.14 13.90
C ASP A 117 -5.91 7.39 13.67
N ASP A 118 -7.01 8.09 13.35
CA ASP A 118 -8.31 7.50 12.99
C ASP A 118 -8.31 6.99 11.55
N VAL A 119 -7.47 5.98 11.32
CA VAL A 119 -7.31 5.31 10.03
C VAL A 119 -8.20 4.09 9.91
N GLU A 120 -8.53 3.71 8.68
CA GLU A 120 -9.19 2.44 8.40
C GLU A 120 -8.26 1.27 8.78
N LYS A 121 -8.82 0.25 9.42
CA LYS A 121 -8.11 -0.94 9.91
C LYS A 121 -8.64 -2.20 9.20
N PRO A 122 -7.88 -3.30 9.18
CA PRO A 122 -8.38 -4.58 8.68
C PRO A 122 -9.69 -5.00 9.38
N GLU A 123 -10.62 -5.57 8.60
CA GLU A 123 -11.92 -6.00 9.08
C GLU A 123 -11.94 -7.51 9.29
N HIS A 124 -12.71 -7.96 10.29
CA HIS A 124 -12.84 -9.37 10.61
C HIS A 124 -13.36 -10.18 9.41
N GLY A 125 -12.70 -11.30 9.10
CA GLY A 125 -13.07 -12.20 8.01
C GLY A 125 -12.65 -11.73 6.61
N LYS A 126 -12.16 -10.50 6.45
CA LYS A 126 -11.62 -10.03 5.16
C LYS A 126 -10.18 -10.50 4.97
N ARG A 127 -9.76 -10.59 3.71
CA ARG A 127 -8.42 -11.08 3.31
C ARG A 127 -7.52 -9.92 2.91
N TYR A 128 -6.25 -10.01 3.29
CA TYR A 128 -5.25 -8.98 3.07
C TYR A 128 -3.91 -9.57 2.64
N THR A 129 -3.17 -8.82 1.83
CA THR A 129 -1.72 -9.03 1.66
C THR A 129 -0.95 -8.12 2.61
N ILE A 130 0.21 -8.58 3.07
CA ILE A 130 1.12 -7.82 3.92
C ILE A 130 2.44 -7.65 3.17
N LYS A 131 2.93 -6.42 3.03
CA LYS A 131 4.11 -6.10 2.22
C LYS A 131 5.08 -5.20 2.97
N PHE A 132 6.35 -5.56 3.02
CA PHE A 132 7.41 -4.67 3.49
C PHE A 132 7.83 -3.72 2.36
N PHE A 133 8.04 -2.45 2.70
CA PHE A 133 8.49 -1.42 1.77
C PHE A 133 9.92 -1.02 2.11
N ASP A 134 10.84 -1.28 1.19
CA ASP A 134 12.24 -0.92 1.34
C ASP A 134 12.48 0.60 1.24
N HIS A 135 13.54 1.08 1.88
CA HIS A 135 13.90 2.49 1.88
C HIS A 135 14.46 2.92 0.52
N ASN A 136 15.39 2.12 -0.02
CA ASN A 136 16.09 2.41 -1.27
C ASN A 136 16.72 1.10 -1.80
N PRO A 137 16.35 0.59 -2.99
CA PRO A 137 15.57 1.24 -4.06
C PRO A 137 14.06 0.94 -4.00
N GLN A 138 13.34 1.38 -2.94
CA GLN A 138 11.87 1.35 -2.81
C GLN A 138 11.19 0.06 -3.31
N LYS A 139 11.86 -1.08 -3.09
CA LYS A 139 11.35 -2.39 -3.43
C LYS A 139 10.20 -2.77 -2.51
N THR A 140 9.30 -3.61 -3.03
CA THR A 140 8.19 -4.15 -2.26
C THR A 140 8.42 -5.64 -2.06
N PHE A 141 8.36 -6.09 -0.81
CA PHE A 141 8.53 -7.50 -0.46
C PHE A 141 7.21 -8.04 0.09
N LEU A 142 6.57 -8.93 -0.64
CA LEU A 142 5.32 -9.57 -0.24
C LEU A 142 5.60 -10.66 0.79
N LEU A 143 4.81 -10.71 1.86
CA LEU A 143 4.83 -11.77 2.86
C LEU A 143 4.02 -12.97 2.37
N ASP A 144 4.62 -14.15 2.44
CA ASP A 144 4.01 -15.42 2.11
C ASP A 144 4.10 -16.41 3.26
N TYR A 145 3.15 -17.35 3.26
CA TYR A 145 3.23 -18.59 4.03
C TYR A 145 3.50 -19.76 3.07
N LEU A 146 4.73 -20.27 3.08
CA LEU A 146 5.17 -21.37 2.21
C LEU A 146 5.89 -22.44 3.04
N ASN A 147 5.57 -23.71 2.77
CA ASN A 147 6.23 -24.86 3.39
C ASN A 147 6.29 -24.77 4.92
N GLY A 148 5.19 -24.35 5.55
CA GLY A 148 5.12 -24.28 7.01
C GLY A 148 5.72 -23.03 7.64
N LYS A 149 6.23 -22.06 6.84
CA LYS A 149 6.94 -20.88 7.36
C LYS A 149 6.61 -19.58 6.64
N LEU A 150 6.79 -18.48 7.37
CA LEU A 150 6.79 -17.16 6.78
C LEU A 150 8.08 -16.92 5.99
N VAL A 151 7.91 -16.39 4.80
CA VAL A 151 8.97 -15.93 3.92
C VAL A 151 8.51 -14.65 3.23
N THR A 152 9.44 -13.95 2.61
CA THR A 152 9.14 -12.81 1.76
C THR A 152 9.73 -13.01 0.38
N HIS A 153 9.16 -12.34 -0.62
CA HIS A 153 9.78 -12.23 -1.95
C HIS A 153 9.51 -10.86 -2.57
N GLU A 154 10.42 -10.40 -3.42
CA GLU A 154 10.27 -9.12 -4.12
C GLU A 154 9.13 -9.22 -5.16
N VAL A 155 8.26 -8.21 -5.19
CA VAL A 155 7.14 -8.12 -6.13
C VAL A 155 7.10 -6.77 -6.83
N THR A 156 6.51 -6.76 -8.03
CA THR A 156 6.18 -5.53 -8.75
C THR A 156 4.76 -5.07 -8.43
N ALA A 157 4.46 -3.79 -8.62
CA ALA A 157 3.18 -3.17 -8.26
C ALA A 157 1.91 -3.80 -8.91
N ARG A 158 2.07 -4.66 -9.94
CA ARG A 158 0.96 -5.29 -10.68
C ARG A 158 0.87 -6.79 -10.51
N GLN A 159 1.77 -7.40 -9.73
CA GLN A 159 1.74 -8.83 -9.50
C GLN A 159 0.54 -9.17 -8.60
N LEU A 160 -0.30 -10.08 -9.08
CA LEU A 160 -1.39 -10.62 -8.28
C LEU A 160 -0.80 -11.52 -7.18
N PRO A 161 -1.27 -11.40 -5.92
CA PRO A 161 -0.79 -12.26 -4.86
C PRO A 161 -1.31 -13.69 -5.03
N ASP A 162 -0.44 -14.66 -4.78
CA ASP A 162 -0.85 -16.05 -4.63
C ASP A 162 -1.64 -16.25 -3.33
N GLU A 163 -2.36 -17.36 -3.22
CA GLU A 163 -3.14 -17.68 -2.01
C GLU A 163 -2.27 -17.82 -0.75
N SER A 164 -0.98 -18.17 -0.91
CA SER A 164 0.04 -18.19 0.16
C SER A 164 0.31 -16.82 0.77
N ALA A 165 0.09 -15.73 0.03
CA ALA A 165 0.29 -14.36 0.46
C ALA A 165 -0.98 -13.68 1.01
N CYS A 166 -2.08 -14.42 1.08
CA CYS A 166 -3.39 -13.88 1.40
C CYS A 166 -3.88 -14.34 2.78
N PHE A 167 -3.88 -13.42 3.75
CA PHE A 167 -4.18 -13.71 5.15
C PHE A 167 -5.57 -13.19 5.54
N THR A 168 -6.33 -14.00 6.27
CA THR A 168 -7.65 -13.61 6.79
C THR A 168 -7.49 -12.87 8.11
N ALA A 169 -7.98 -11.64 8.19
CA ALA A 169 -7.93 -10.85 9.42
C ALA A 169 -8.97 -11.34 10.44
N HIS A 170 -8.55 -11.38 11.70
CA HIS A 170 -9.38 -11.66 12.86
C HIS A 170 -9.21 -10.50 13.84
N VAL A 171 -10.24 -9.65 13.93
CA VAL A 171 -10.23 -8.49 14.83
C VAL A 171 -10.58 -8.95 16.25
N LEU A 172 -9.68 -8.66 17.20
CA LEU A 172 -9.80 -9.01 18.61
C LEU A 172 -10.66 -7.97 19.36
N LYS A 173 -11.15 -8.34 20.55
CA LYS A 173 -12.01 -7.46 21.37
C LYS A 173 -11.35 -6.13 21.74
N ASN A 174 -10.03 -6.11 21.84
CA ASN A 174 -9.24 -4.91 22.15
C ASN A 174 -8.89 -4.05 20.92
N GLY A 175 -9.43 -4.36 19.74
CA GLY A 175 -9.15 -3.66 18.49
C GLY A 175 -7.83 -4.01 17.81
N LYS A 176 -7.00 -4.88 18.40
CA LYS A 176 -5.82 -5.46 17.73
C LYS A 176 -6.28 -6.52 16.73
N VAL A 177 -5.37 -6.94 15.85
CA VAL A 177 -5.67 -7.91 14.80
C VAL A 177 -4.74 -9.13 14.92
N ALA A 178 -5.29 -10.31 14.66
CA ALA A 178 -4.52 -11.49 14.32
C ALA A 178 -4.79 -11.84 12.86
N PHE A 179 -3.85 -12.50 12.20
CA PHE A 179 -4.01 -12.92 10.81
C PHE A 179 -3.88 -14.44 10.71
N LYS A 180 -4.78 -15.05 9.94
CA LYS A 180 -4.80 -16.49 9.69
C LYS A 180 -4.35 -16.78 8.26
N THR A 181 -3.42 -17.72 8.14
CA THR A 181 -2.96 -18.28 6.86
C THR A 181 -4.04 -19.14 6.21
N ILE A 182 -3.82 -19.52 4.95
CA ILE A 182 -4.70 -20.44 4.20
C ILE A 182 -4.81 -21.82 4.88
N ASP A 183 -3.74 -22.28 5.54
CA ASP A 183 -3.67 -23.57 6.25
C ASP A 183 -4.05 -23.44 7.73
N ASN A 184 -4.81 -22.40 8.07
CA ASN A 184 -5.35 -22.16 9.40
C ASN A 184 -4.32 -21.90 10.52
N LYS A 185 -3.05 -21.65 10.18
CA LYS A 185 -2.04 -21.17 11.14
C LYS A 185 -2.19 -19.68 11.41
N TRP A 186 -1.75 -19.24 12.57
CA TRP A 186 -1.84 -17.84 13.01
C TRP A 186 -0.50 -17.14 12.90
N LEU A 187 -0.48 -15.96 12.28
CA LEU A 187 0.73 -15.15 12.18
C LEU A 187 1.20 -14.72 13.57
N SER A 188 2.52 -14.66 13.73
CA SER A 188 3.20 -14.18 14.91
C SER A 188 4.51 -13.51 14.48
N TYR A 189 5.31 -13.04 15.44
CA TYR A 189 6.56 -12.35 15.10
C TYR A 189 7.49 -13.26 14.27
N PRO A 190 7.91 -12.86 13.07
CA PRO A 190 8.84 -13.65 12.28
C PRO A 190 10.27 -13.46 12.83
N VAL A 191 10.73 -14.42 13.63
CA VAL A 191 12.07 -14.36 14.26
C VAL A 191 13.14 -14.83 13.28
N MET A 192 14.27 -14.11 13.24
CA MET A 192 15.49 -14.55 12.56
C MET A 192 15.92 -15.93 13.07
N THR A 193 16.20 -16.86 12.17
CA THR A 193 16.68 -18.21 12.52
C THR A 193 18.13 -18.43 12.07
N PRO A 194 19.03 -18.95 12.94
CA PRO A 194 18.78 -19.35 14.32
C PRO A 194 18.49 -18.15 15.23
N ALA A 195 17.58 -18.33 16.18
CA ALA A 195 17.23 -17.27 17.12
C ALA A 195 18.40 -17.00 18.09
N PRO A 196 18.55 -15.76 18.59
CA PRO A 196 19.53 -15.46 19.61
C PRO A 196 19.31 -16.30 20.87
N THR A 197 20.39 -16.78 21.50
CA THR A 197 20.32 -17.67 22.68
C THR A 197 19.65 -17.03 23.90
N TRP A 198 19.60 -15.70 23.97
CA TRP A 198 18.89 -14.96 25.02
C TRP A 198 17.38 -14.91 24.84
N LEU A 199 16.85 -15.33 23.68
CA LEU A 199 15.42 -15.30 23.36
C LEU A 199 14.84 -16.72 23.34
N THR A 200 13.77 -16.91 24.10
CA THR A 200 13.02 -18.17 24.20
C THR A 200 11.53 -17.93 23.92
N ASN A 201 10.72 -18.99 23.87
CA ASN A 201 9.25 -18.90 23.67
C ASN A 201 8.85 -18.01 22.48
N PHE A 202 9.68 -18.01 21.44
CA PHE A 202 9.38 -17.37 20.18
C PHE A 202 8.67 -18.36 19.26
N SER A 203 7.85 -17.84 18.35
CA SER A 203 7.20 -18.68 17.36
C SER A 203 8.18 -19.12 16.29
N VAL A 204 8.44 -20.42 16.24
CA VAL A 204 9.19 -21.03 15.13
C VAL A 204 8.46 -20.75 13.83
N ASN A 205 9.20 -20.42 12.77
CA ASN A 205 8.66 -20.16 11.44
C ASN A 205 7.67 -18.97 11.34
N GLY A 206 7.53 -18.16 12.40
CA GLY A 206 6.65 -16.99 12.44
C GLY A 206 5.16 -17.32 12.53
N VAL A 207 4.78 -18.55 12.87
CA VAL A 207 3.38 -18.97 13.00
C VAL A 207 3.12 -19.84 14.23
N THR A 208 1.85 -19.94 14.64
CA THR A 208 1.36 -20.90 15.63
C THR A 208 0.18 -21.70 15.08
N ASP A 209 -0.05 -22.90 15.63
CA ASP A 209 -1.15 -23.77 15.22
C ASP A 209 -2.50 -23.27 15.73
N GLU A 210 -2.52 -22.76 16.96
CA GLU A 210 -3.71 -22.22 17.63
C GLU A 210 -3.58 -20.71 17.83
N LEU A 211 -4.73 -20.05 17.99
CA LEU A 211 -4.77 -18.64 18.34
C LEU A 211 -4.43 -18.50 19.82
N ASP A 212 -3.24 -18.00 20.09
CA ASP A 212 -2.88 -17.45 21.40
C ASP A 212 -2.85 -15.92 21.25
N GLU A 213 -3.85 -15.22 21.78
CA GLU A 213 -3.88 -13.75 21.76
C GLU A 213 -2.65 -13.13 22.44
N TYR A 214 -1.94 -13.88 23.31
CA TYR A 214 -0.70 -13.40 23.90
C TYR A 214 0.46 -13.33 22.88
N VAL A 215 0.47 -14.22 21.89
CA VAL A 215 1.54 -14.36 20.88
C VAL A 215 1.14 -13.75 19.53
N ASN A 216 -0.09 -13.98 19.09
CA ASN A 216 -0.60 -13.64 17.76
C ASN A 216 -1.24 -12.26 17.68
N ARG A 217 -1.43 -11.54 18.80
CA ARG A 217 -1.92 -10.16 18.77
C ARG A 217 -0.92 -9.28 18.02
N LEU A 218 -1.36 -8.66 16.94
CA LEU A 218 -0.58 -7.67 16.20
C LEU A 218 -1.15 -6.28 16.45
N GLU A 219 -0.29 -5.40 16.93
CA GLU A 219 -0.60 -3.99 17.10
C GLU A 219 -0.17 -3.22 15.86
N LEU A 220 -1.16 -2.75 15.08
CA LEU A 220 -0.94 -1.95 13.89
C LEU A 220 -0.83 -0.47 14.26
N GLN A 221 0.40 0.02 14.32
CA GLN A 221 0.71 1.44 14.57
C GLN A 221 0.90 2.15 13.23
N LYS A 222 0.31 3.32 13.04
CA LYS A 222 0.52 4.10 11.81
C LYS A 222 2.01 4.44 11.66
N ALA A 223 2.55 4.22 10.46
CA ALA A 223 3.95 4.53 10.17
C ALA A 223 4.15 6.04 10.16
N ARG A 224 5.18 6.51 10.87
CA ARG A 224 5.53 7.92 11.02
C ARG A 224 7.03 8.10 11.17
N THR A 225 7.50 9.31 10.90
CA THR A 225 8.91 9.64 11.08
C THR A 225 9.30 9.47 12.54
N GLY A 226 10.45 8.85 12.78
CA GLY A 226 11.01 8.65 14.11
C GLY A 226 12.53 8.56 14.05
N ALA A 227 13.17 8.30 15.19
CA ALA A 227 14.63 8.31 15.31
C ALA A 227 15.34 7.43 14.25
N LYS A 228 14.76 6.26 13.95
CA LYS A 228 15.33 5.25 13.03
C LYS A 228 14.50 5.00 11.77
N ALA A 229 13.44 5.77 11.57
CA ALA A 229 12.58 5.70 10.40
C ALA A 229 12.38 7.13 9.87
N GLN A 230 13.35 7.63 9.12
CA GLN A 230 13.34 9.00 8.60
C GLN A 230 13.09 9.03 7.10
N THR A 231 12.30 10.00 6.65
CA THR A 231 12.11 10.23 5.23
C THR A 231 11.65 11.67 4.96
N THR A 232 12.10 12.23 3.84
CA THR A 232 11.63 13.54 3.34
C THR A 232 10.37 13.39 2.49
N ASN A 233 10.09 12.20 1.95
CA ASN A 233 8.89 11.93 1.16
C ASN A 233 7.80 11.33 2.04
N VAL A 234 6.80 12.14 2.40
CA VAL A 234 5.66 11.73 3.24
C VAL A 234 4.91 10.50 2.70
N LEU A 235 4.89 10.30 1.37
CA LEU A 235 4.21 9.16 0.75
C LEU A 235 4.88 7.82 1.04
N ASN A 236 6.14 7.83 1.49
CA ASN A 236 6.84 6.62 1.89
C ASN A 236 6.17 5.98 3.11
N LEU A 237 5.63 6.78 4.04
CA LEU A 237 4.99 6.27 5.27
C LEU A 237 3.46 6.38 5.24
N PHE A 238 2.90 7.33 4.48
CA PHE A 238 1.47 7.54 4.42
C PHE A 238 0.70 6.28 3.94
N GLY A 239 -0.31 5.87 4.70
CA GLY A 239 -1.08 4.64 4.44
C GLY A 239 -0.46 3.34 4.96
N LYS A 240 0.71 3.41 5.60
CA LYS A 240 1.47 2.22 6.04
C LYS A 240 1.50 2.11 7.56
N PHE A 241 1.94 0.95 8.03
CA PHE A 241 2.00 0.61 9.45
C PHE A 241 3.41 0.17 9.85
N PHE A 242 3.68 0.30 11.14
CA PHE A 242 4.60 -0.57 11.86
C PHE A 242 3.77 -1.63 12.58
N ILE A 243 4.22 -2.89 12.54
CA ILE A 243 3.58 -3.98 13.27
C ILE A 243 4.40 -4.28 14.51
N LYS A 244 3.79 -4.12 15.69
CA LYS A 244 4.40 -4.50 16.98
C LYS A 244 3.72 -5.76 17.52
N SER A 245 4.51 -6.75 17.91
CA SER A 245 4.00 -7.98 18.53
C SER A 245 5.02 -8.60 19.49
N LYS A 246 4.62 -9.66 20.18
CA LYS A 246 5.52 -10.43 21.04
C LYS A 246 6.54 -11.18 20.19
N ARG A 247 7.83 -10.88 20.41
CA ARG A 247 8.96 -11.56 19.77
C ARG A 247 9.31 -12.85 20.49
N GLY A 248 9.16 -12.87 21.81
CA GLY A 248 9.42 -14.04 22.67
C GLY A 248 9.55 -13.61 24.12
N THR A 249 10.40 -14.32 24.86
CA THR A 249 10.67 -14.10 26.28
C THR A 249 12.18 -14.13 26.51
N HIS A 250 12.68 -13.23 27.35
CA HIS A 250 14.10 -13.23 27.70
C HIS A 250 14.44 -14.45 28.58
N ALA A 251 15.45 -15.23 28.18
CA ALA A 251 15.76 -16.54 28.77
C ALA A 251 16.02 -16.49 30.29
N ASN A 252 16.70 -15.44 30.77
CA ASN A 252 17.13 -15.36 32.16
C ASN A 252 16.12 -14.68 33.09
N SER A 253 15.40 -13.68 32.57
CA SER A 253 14.51 -12.82 33.39
C SER A 253 13.04 -13.17 33.21
N TYR A 254 12.72 -14.02 32.23
CA TYR A 254 11.36 -14.37 31.83
C TYR A 254 10.50 -13.16 31.42
N ALA A 255 11.14 -12.01 31.18
CA ALA A 255 10.46 -10.81 30.74
C ALA A 255 9.93 -10.95 29.31
N GLU A 256 8.74 -10.42 29.04
CA GLU A 256 8.18 -10.31 27.70
C GLU A 256 9.09 -9.44 26.83
N VAL A 257 9.44 -9.94 25.64
CA VAL A 257 10.16 -9.17 24.64
C VAL A 257 9.18 -8.81 23.52
N LEU A 258 8.83 -7.54 23.44
CA LEU A 258 8.09 -6.98 22.30
C LEU A 258 9.08 -6.52 21.22
N GLY A 259 8.65 -6.57 19.96
CA GLY A 259 9.44 -6.04 18.86
C GLY A 259 8.58 -5.54 17.72
N TYR A 260 9.19 -4.75 16.84
CA TYR A 260 8.63 -4.38 15.55
C TYR A 260 9.04 -5.38 14.51
N TRP A 261 8.11 -5.76 13.63
CA TRP A 261 8.44 -6.59 12.47
C TRP A 261 9.48 -5.86 11.63
N LEU A 262 10.56 -6.56 11.28
CA LEU A 262 11.71 -5.98 10.60
C LEU A 262 12.18 -6.96 9.53
N LEU A 263 12.35 -6.45 8.33
CA LEU A 263 12.94 -7.17 7.21
C LEU A 263 14.31 -6.55 6.89
N ASN A 264 15.34 -7.40 6.81
CA ASN A 264 16.54 -7.07 6.08
C ASN A 264 16.26 -7.21 4.58
N THR A 265 16.12 -6.09 3.88
CA THR A 265 15.69 -6.01 2.48
C THR A 265 16.78 -6.43 1.50
N LYS A 266 18.06 -6.44 1.92
CA LYS A 266 19.18 -6.94 1.11
C LYS A 266 19.23 -8.46 1.06
N ASN A 267 19.12 -9.09 2.23
CA ASN A 267 19.22 -10.55 2.34
C ASN A 267 17.85 -11.23 2.30
N ASN A 268 16.77 -10.45 2.32
CA ASN A 268 15.39 -10.93 2.36
C ASN A 268 15.14 -11.88 3.55
N THR A 269 15.61 -11.47 4.72
CA THR A 269 15.51 -12.22 5.99
C THR A 269 14.90 -11.37 7.08
N PHE A 270 14.09 -11.97 7.93
CA PHE A 270 13.56 -11.27 9.09
C PHE A 270 14.63 -10.99 10.14
N ASP A 271 14.45 -9.91 10.88
CA ASP A 271 15.33 -9.49 11.97
C ASP A 271 14.50 -9.00 13.19
N GLY A 272 15.18 -8.61 14.26
CA GLY A 272 14.63 -8.22 15.54
C GLY A 272 14.95 -6.78 15.93
N ALA A 273 13.94 -5.94 16.13
CA ALA A 273 14.15 -4.58 16.62
C ALA A 273 13.15 -4.14 17.70
N GLY A 274 13.66 -3.38 18.68
CA GLY A 274 12.87 -2.71 19.72
C GLY A 274 12.20 -1.41 19.24
N ASP A 275 12.68 -0.84 18.12
CA ASP A 275 12.16 0.36 17.46
C ASP A 275 11.86 0.05 15.99
N PRO A 276 10.94 0.78 15.32
CA PRO A 276 10.74 0.62 13.89
C PRO A 276 11.90 1.24 13.08
N TYR A 277 12.29 0.58 12.00
CA TYR A 277 13.32 1.06 11.07
C TYR A 277 12.73 1.42 9.70
N TYR A 278 13.32 2.42 9.06
CA TYR A 278 13.16 2.70 7.64
C TYR A 278 14.46 3.34 7.13
N ALA A 279 15.46 2.50 6.91
CA ALA A 279 16.82 2.88 6.56
C ALA A 279 17.37 1.92 5.48
N GLU A 280 18.60 2.16 5.03
CA GLU A 280 19.27 1.28 4.09
C GLU A 280 19.25 -0.17 4.59
N GLU A 281 18.83 -1.11 3.74
CA GLU A 281 18.72 -2.55 4.01
C GLU A 281 17.74 -2.97 5.12
N LEU A 282 17.12 -2.06 5.89
CA LEU A 282 16.28 -2.39 7.04
C LEU A 282 14.93 -1.66 6.99
N SER A 283 13.84 -2.42 6.94
CA SER A 283 12.49 -1.85 6.94
C SER A 283 11.50 -2.56 7.86
N SER A 284 10.82 -1.75 8.67
CA SER A 284 9.62 -2.09 9.43
C SER A 284 8.34 -1.52 8.79
N VAL A 285 8.46 -0.81 7.67
CA VAL A 285 7.33 -0.14 7.01
C VAL A 285 6.52 -1.17 6.25
N ILE A 286 5.27 -1.35 6.66
CA ILE A 286 4.40 -2.40 6.16
C ILE A 286 3.14 -1.81 5.54
N LEU A 287 2.88 -2.16 4.28
CA LEU A 287 1.63 -1.89 3.60
C LEU A 287 0.71 -3.11 3.75
N ILE A 288 -0.55 -2.87 4.13
CA ILE A 288 -1.58 -3.90 4.22
C ILE A 288 -2.67 -3.56 3.20
N GLU A 289 -2.90 -4.43 2.23
CA GLU A 289 -3.86 -4.19 1.14
C GLU A 289 -4.95 -5.24 1.14
N SER A 290 -6.20 -4.82 0.95
CA SER A 290 -7.31 -5.76 0.81
C SER A 290 -7.13 -6.57 -0.46
N VAL A 291 -7.31 -7.89 -0.35
CA VAL A 291 -7.40 -8.77 -1.52
C VAL A 291 -8.75 -8.53 -2.16
N THR A 292 -8.77 -7.69 -3.19
CA THR A 292 -9.95 -7.56 -4.05
C THR A 292 -9.94 -8.75 -4.99
N LYS A 293 -10.72 -9.77 -4.63
CA LYS A 293 -10.95 -10.92 -5.49
C LYS A 293 -11.52 -10.39 -6.82
N THR A 294 -10.74 -10.35 -7.89
CA THR A 294 -11.32 -10.70 -9.19
C THR A 294 -11.61 -12.17 -9.05
N THR A 295 -12.83 -12.50 -8.64
CA THR A 295 -13.35 -13.85 -8.79
C THR A 295 -13.35 -14.16 -10.29
N GLY A 296 -12.22 -14.64 -10.80
CA GLY A 296 -12.26 -15.61 -11.89
C GLY A 296 -13.28 -16.66 -11.46
N ILE A 297 -14.32 -16.82 -12.26
CA ILE A 297 -15.51 -17.62 -11.99
C ILE A 297 -15.09 -18.97 -11.39
N GLN A 298 -15.22 -19.10 -10.08
CA GLN A 298 -15.09 -20.35 -9.34
C GLN A 298 -16.17 -20.37 -8.26
N GLN A 299 -17.41 -20.31 -8.73
CA GLN A 299 -18.53 -20.88 -8.02
C GLN A 299 -19.28 -21.69 -9.08
N ILE A 300 -18.83 -22.94 -9.28
CA ILE A 300 -19.76 -23.94 -9.78
C ILE A 300 -20.63 -24.20 -8.55
N GLU A 301 -21.85 -23.65 -8.56
CA GLU A 301 -22.93 -24.15 -7.71
C GLU A 301 -23.17 -25.61 -8.09
N THR A 302 -22.36 -26.51 -7.55
CA THR A 302 -22.76 -27.90 -7.41
C THR A 302 -23.96 -27.88 -6.48
N THR A 303 -25.11 -28.26 -7.03
CA THR A 303 -26.39 -28.50 -6.35
C THR A 303 -27.42 -27.37 -6.32
N ALA A 304 -27.63 -26.67 -7.45
CA ALA A 304 -28.97 -26.19 -7.80
C ALA A 304 -29.60 -27.19 -8.77
N LYS A 305 -30.73 -27.83 -8.38
CA LYS A 305 -31.51 -28.73 -9.25
C LYS A 305 -31.78 -28.03 -10.58
N ARG A 306 -31.19 -28.53 -11.66
CA ARG A 306 -31.47 -28.08 -13.02
C ARG A 306 -32.95 -28.28 -13.32
N THR A 307 -33.70 -27.19 -13.42
CA THR A 307 -34.94 -27.18 -14.20
C THR A 307 -34.58 -27.53 -15.65
N SER A 308 -35.22 -28.55 -16.19
CA SER A 308 -34.94 -29.23 -17.46
C SER A 308 -35.17 -28.39 -18.73
N GLU A 309 -35.12 -27.06 -18.64
CA GLU A 309 -35.25 -26.19 -19.80
C GLU A 309 -33.85 -25.85 -20.34
N ASN A 310 -33.54 -26.39 -21.52
CA ASN A 310 -32.32 -26.03 -22.24
C ASN A 310 -32.37 -24.54 -22.60
N LYS A 311 -31.54 -23.72 -21.97
CA LYS A 311 -31.36 -22.32 -22.37
C LYS A 311 -30.30 -22.25 -23.47
N ILE A 312 -30.71 -21.80 -24.65
CA ILE A 312 -29.86 -21.69 -25.84
C ILE A 312 -29.53 -20.21 -26.10
N TYR A 313 -28.26 -19.93 -26.41
CA TYR A 313 -27.78 -18.59 -26.72
C TYR A 313 -26.90 -18.59 -27.98
N THR A 314 -26.86 -17.48 -28.70
CA THR A 314 -25.86 -17.24 -29.75
C THR A 314 -24.48 -16.97 -29.13
N LEU A 315 -23.41 -17.00 -29.94
CA LEU A 315 -22.06 -16.62 -29.47
C LEU A 315 -21.97 -15.16 -28.96
N SER A 316 -22.89 -14.30 -29.38
CA SER A 316 -23.01 -12.92 -28.89
C SER A 316 -23.79 -12.78 -27.57
N GLY A 317 -24.27 -13.90 -26.99
CA GLY A 317 -25.01 -13.90 -25.73
C GLY A 317 -26.50 -13.61 -25.86
N GLN A 318 -27.04 -13.53 -27.08
CA GLN A 318 -28.48 -13.35 -27.30
C GLN A 318 -29.23 -14.68 -27.09
N ARG A 319 -30.31 -14.66 -26.30
CA ARG A 319 -31.14 -15.85 -26.05
C ARG A 319 -31.92 -16.23 -27.31
N VAL A 320 -31.90 -17.52 -27.63
CA VAL A 320 -32.66 -18.12 -28.73
C VAL A 320 -33.74 -19.02 -28.14
N PHE A 321 -34.97 -18.85 -28.60
CA PHE A 321 -36.10 -19.68 -28.19
C PHE A 321 -36.32 -20.73 -29.26
N ALA A 322 -35.93 -21.97 -28.97
CA ALA A 322 -36.16 -23.13 -29.82
C ALA A 322 -36.49 -24.34 -28.92
N GLU A 323 -37.46 -25.16 -29.32
CA GLU A 323 -37.84 -26.35 -28.57
C GLU A 323 -36.80 -27.47 -28.70
N LYS A 324 -36.15 -27.58 -29.86
CA LYS A 324 -35.08 -28.54 -30.12
C LYS A 324 -33.89 -27.87 -30.80
N LEU A 325 -32.69 -28.40 -30.55
CA LEU A 325 -31.47 -27.94 -31.23
C LEU A 325 -31.50 -28.13 -32.75
N SER A 326 -32.24 -29.14 -33.23
CA SER A 326 -32.42 -29.42 -34.66
C SER A 326 -33.15 -28.30 -35.42
N ASP A 327 -33.88 -27.44 -34.70
CA ASP A 327 -34.69 -26.39 -35.29
C ASP A 327 -33.85 -25.12 -35.53
N LEU A 328 -32.60 -25.12 -35.05
CA LEU A 328 -31.68 -24.01 -35.23
C LEU A 328 -30.98 -24.11 -36.58
N PRO A 329 -30.75 -22.97 -37.26
CA PRO A 329 -29.84 -22.91 -38.40
C PRO A 329 -28.45 -23.45 -38.04
N ARG A 330 -27.71 -23.91 -39.06
CA ARG A 330 -26.31 -24.31 -38.89
C ARG A 330 -25.50 -23.18 -38.26
N GLY A 331 -24.79 -23.49 -37.19
CA GLY A 331 -24.05 -22.49 -36.45
C GLY A 331 -23.57 -22.97 -35.09
N ILE A 332 -22.80 -22.12 -34.40
CA ILE A 332 -22.30 -22.41 -33.06
C ILE A 332 -23.19 -21.71 -32.04
N TYR A 333 -23.71 -22.49 -31.09
CA TYR A 333 -24.59 -22.02 -30.03
C TYR A 333 -24.02 -22.37 -28.66
N ILE A 334 -24.43 -21.63 -27.64
CA ILE A 334 -24.15 -21.92 -26.24
C ILE A 334 -25.40 -22.56 -25.64
N VAL A 335 -25.32 -23.84 -25.32
CA VAL A 335 -26.42 -24.60 -24.71
C VAL A 335 -25.98 -25.04 -23.33
N ASN A 336 -26.71 -24.60 -22.30
CA ASN A 336 -26.39 -24.89 -20.90
C ASN A 336 -24.90 -24.61 -20.54
N GLY A 337 -24.35 -23.53 -21.10
CA GLY A 337 -22.96 -23.11 -20.88
C GLY A 337 -21.89 -23.82 -21.72
N LYS A 338 -22.26 -24.74 -22.63
CA LYS A 338 -21.33 -25.41 -23.55
C LYS A 338 -21.52 -24.92 -24.99
N LYS A 339 -20.41 -24.67 -25.69
CA LYS A 339 -20.43 -24.40 -27.14
C LYS A 339 -20.74 -25.69 -27.90
N LEU A 340 -21.71 -25.65 -28.79
CA LEU A 340 -22.17 -26.78 -29.59
C LEU A 340 -22.38 -26.33 -31.03
N LEU A 341 -21.86 -27.11 -31.97
CA LEU A 341 -22.04 -26.89 -33.41
C LEU A 341 -23.31 -27.61 -33.88
N VAL A 342 -24.30 -26.86 -34.33
CA VAL A 342 -25.48 -27.39 -35.02
C VAL A 342 -25.10 -27.55 -36.50
N GLN A 343 -25.23 -28.78 -37.01
CA GLN A 343 -24.89 -29.19 -38.38
C GLN A 343 -26.11 -29.50 -39.22
#